data_AF-A0A9W8R516-F1
#
_entry.id   AF-A0A9W8R516-F1
#
_cell.length_a   1.000
_cell.length_b   1.000
_cell.length_c   1.000
_cell.angle_alpha   90.00
_cell.angle_beta   90.00
_cell.angle_gamma   90.00
#
_symmetry.space_group_name_H-M   'P 1'
#
loop_
_entity.id
_entity.type
_entity.pdbx_description
1 polymer ?
#
loop_
_entity_poly.entity_id
_entity_poly.type
_entity_poly.pdbx_seq_one_letter_code
_entity_poly.pdbx_strand_id
1 'polypeptide(L)'
;MDYGATADAKTDNGPAIQKAWDDCSAGGGEVYIPEGDYGLGTWLKLSSKKAMSFRLDGTLYRIGTDGGNMLFFQHMQDFEMYSSNSKGAIQGYGYEFHKNDEYGPRILRFYDVKGFSIHDVALVDSPAFHFSLDTCSDGEVYNMAIHGGARGGLDGIDVWGSNIWIHDVEVSNKDECVTVKNPSDHLLIENIFCNWSGGCAMGSLGTDTDIHDIRYTNVYTHNSNQMYMFKSYGGSGTVSNVALNNFIGHSNAYTLDLDATWSSMKPIEGDGILYTNMSFSGWSGTCANGKQRGPIKFNCPPDVPCTDMLVEDFNVWTESGSTVEHGCKNAYGSGVCLKEGAEAGAFTTTQTVTAASGYSTQTMDGELSTGLGLSVSIAIPTIRASYFPGVPVISARMADSAGESKDAVSDATSVKEAAPVETSAPAFATSSAEDAASIETPAPVVEASSAEDSAPVQTSAPEAAPVVDVTSAEDSAPVQTGGPSFPPFQSFGGPNMPDFALATTLETAIKPSETQALPDTETETSLPATESSVKNPNGSSSCNAKRRRRSQANY
;
A
#
# COMPACT_ATOMS: atom_id res chain seq x y z
N MET A 1 23.27 -13.61 -18.41
CA MET A 1 23.99 -14.84 -18.87
C MET A 1 25.48 -14.60 -19.03
N ASP A 2 25.90 -13.50 -19.67
CA ASP A 2 27.31 -13.17 -19.93
C ASP A 2 28.20 -13.11 -18.67
N TYR A 3 27.60 -12.88 -17.51
CA TYR A 3 28.25 -12.83 -16.21
C TYR A 3 28.27 -14.18 -15.44
N GLY A 4 27.88 -15.28 -16.10
CA GLY A 4 27.91 -16.63 -15.53
C GLY A 4 26.60 -17.11 -14.88
N ALA A 5 25.50 -16.39 -15.10
CA ALA A 5 24.17 -16.82 -14.66
C ALA A 5 23.73 -18.12 -15.35
N THR A 6 22.99 -18.97 -14.63
CA THR A 6 22.45 -20.25 -15.12
C THR A 6 20.96 -20.35 -14.80
N ALA A 7 20.16 -20.62 -15.84
CA ALA A 7 18.71 -20.76 -15.75
C ALA A 7 18.30 -22.23 -15.46
N ASP A 8 18.47 -22.68 -14.22
CA ASP A 8 18.12 -24.03 -13.76
C ASP A 8 17.34 -24.07 -12.43
N ALA A 9 16.88 -22.91 -11.95
CA ALA A 9 16.24 -22.66 -10.66
C ALA A 9 17.05 -23.03 -9.41
N LYS A 10 18.31 -23.48 -9.55
CA LYS A 10 19.09 -24.13 -8.48
C LYS A 10 20.43 -23.48 -8.24
N THR A 11 21.10 -23.06 -9.30
CA THR A 11 22.37 -22.35 -9.23
C THR A 11 22.13 -20.97 -8.61
N ASP A 12 22.96 -20.57 -7.66
CA ASP A 12 22.89 -19.22 -7.09
C ASP A 12 23.35 -18.19 -8.11
N ASN A 13 22.41 -17.38 -8.58
CA ASN A 13 22.64 -16.34 -9.57
C ASN A 13 22.98 -14.98 -8.93
N GLY A 14 22.93 -14.83 -7.61
CA GLY A 14 23.28 -13.58 -6.91
C GLY A 14 24.64 -13.02 -7.35
N PRO A 15 25.74 -13.81 -7.33
CA PRO A 15 27.05 -13.34 -7.78
C PRO A 15 27.11 -12.89 -9.25
N ALA A 16 26.32 -13.53 -10.13
CA ALA A 16 26.27 -13.16 -11.55
C ALA A 16 25.50 -11.85 -11.76
N ILE A 17 24.40 -11.64 -11.02
CA ILE A 17 23.62 -10.39 -11.06
C ILE A 17 24.45 -9.24 -10.49
N GLN A 18 25.14 -9.44 -9.36
CA GLN A 18 26.00 -8.41 -8.77
C GLN A 18 27.09 -7.95 -9.76
N LYS A 19 27.76 -8.89 -10.45
CA LYS A 19 28.75 -8.54 -11.48
C LYS A 19 28.15 -7.73 -12.63
N ALA A 20 26.96 -8.12 -13.12
CA ALA A 20 26.28 -7.38 -14.17
C ALA A 20 25.92 -5.95 -13.72
N TRP A 21 25.49 -5.80 -12.46
CA TRP A 21 25.20 -4.51 -11.86
C TRP A 21 26.45 -3.65 -11.71
N ASP A 22 27.55 -4.19 -11.20
CA ASP A 22 28.82 -3.47 -11.00
C ASP A 22 29.34 -2.92 -12.34
N ASP A 23 29.27 -3.72 -13.41
CA ASP A 23 29.71 -3.30 -14.74
C ASP A 23 28.78 -2.23 -15.34
N CYS A 24 27.46 -2.38 -15.22
CA CYS A 24 26.50 -1.39 -15.72
C CYS A 24 26.57 -0.07 -14.93
N SER A 25 26.69 -0.13 -13.60
CA SER A 25 26.70 1.05 -12.72
C SER A 25 27.94 1.93 -12.88
N ALA A 26 28.99 1.46 -13.56
CA ALA A 26 30.14 2.29 -13.93
C ALA A 26 29.77 3.42 -14.92
N GLY A 27 28.84 3.14 -15.85
CA GLY A 27 28.41 4.07 -16.91
C GLY A 27 26.93 4.42 -16.93
N GLY A 28 26.11 3.66 -16.21
CA GLY A 28 24.67 3.57 -16.42
C GLY A 28 24.34 2.46 -17.43
N GLY A 29 23.13 1.92 -17.35
CA GLY A 29 22.67 0.87 -18.27
C GLY A 29 21.63 -0.06 -17.68
N GLU A 30 21.39 -1.16 -18.39
CA GLU A 30 20.37 -2.15 -18.06
C GLU A 30 21.00 -3.46 -17.56
N VAL A 31 20.59 -3.92 -16.38
CA VAL A 31 20.78 -5.32 -15.97
C VAL A 31 19.60 -6.13 -16.49
N TYR A 32 19.86 -7.01 -17.46
CA TYR A 32 18.85 -7.85 -18.08
C TYR A 32 18.90 -9.29 -17.55
N ILE A 33 17.77 -9.74 -16.98
CA ILE A 33 17.47 -11.13 -16.60
C ILE A 33 16.52 -11.72 -17.66
N PRO A 34 17.02 -12.51 -18.62
CA PRO A 34 16.19 -13.09 -19.68
C PRO A 34 15.16 -14.09 -19.16
N GLU A 35 14.17 -14.42 -19.99
CA GLU A 35 13.25 -15.53 -19.72
C GLU A 35 14.00 -16.81 -19.28
N GLY A 36 13.49 -17.45 -18.23
CA GLY A 36 14.09 -18.64 -17.61
C GLY A 36 13.92 -18.64 -16.10
N ASP A 37 14.33 -19.73 -15.46
CA ASP A 37 14.19 -19.94 -14.02
C ASP A 37 15.55 -19.84 -13.32
N TYR A 38 15.73 -18.91 -12.40
CA TYR A 38 17.03 -18.61 -11.78
C TYR A 38 16.96 -18.75 -10.27
N GLY A 39 17.83 -19.57 -9.67
CA GLY A 39 17.96 -19.61 -8.21
C GLY A 39 18.64 -18.34 -7.69
N LEU A 40 18.15 -17.80 -6.57
CA LEU A 40 18.75 -16.68 -5.83
C LEU A 40 19.09 -17.14 -4.41
N GLY A 41 20.37 -17.39 -4.16
CA GLY A 41 20.91 -17.86 -2.88
C GLY A 41 21.60 -16.76 -2.09
N THR A 42 22.25 -15.83 -2.78
CA THR A 42 22.90 -14.67 -2.18
C THR A 42 22.06 -13.42 -2.40
N TRP A 43 21.72 -12.71 -1.32
CA TRP A 43 20.96 -11.46 -1.37
C TRP A 43 21.76 -10.33 -2.01
N LEU A 44 21.06 -9.45 -2.71
CA LEU A 44 21.65 -8.35 -3.47
C LEU A 44 21.40 -7.02 -2.78
N LYS A 45 22.47 -6.26 -2.59
CA LYS A 45 22.43 -4.88 -2.09
C LYS A 45 23.02 -3.97 -3.15
N LEU A 46 22.15 -3.36 -3.93
CA LEU A 46 22.44 -2.68 -5.18
C LEU A 46 22.31 -1.17 -5.01
N SER A 47 23.29 -0.43 -5.52
CA SER A 47 23.32 1.04 -5.50
C SER A 47 24.03 1.55 -6.73
N SER A 48 23.68 2.75 -7.20
CA SER A 48 24.31 3.37 -8.36
C SER A 48 24.24 4.89 -8.29
N LYS A 49 25.26 5.56 -8.82
CA LYS A 49 25.27 7.02 -9.05
C LYS A 49 24.91 7.37 -10.51
N LYS A 50 24.51 6.38 -11.28
CA LYS A 50 24.15 6.46 -12.70
C LYS A 50 22.71 5.99 -12.84
N ALA A 51 22.04 6.45 -13.90
CA ALA A 51 20.75 5.93 -14.28
C ALA A 51 20.85 4.42 -14.58
N MET A 52 19.90 3.64 -14.08
CA MET A 52 19.92 2.19 -14.16
C MET A 52 18.53 1.64 -14.49
N SER A 53 18.47 0.56 -15.27
CA SER A 53 17.28 -0.28 -15.35
C SER A 53 17.59 -1.72 -14.93
N PHE A 54 16.59 -2.38 -14.34
CA PHE A 54 16.60 -3.80 -14.00
C PHE A 54 15.44 -4.48 -14.70
N ARG A 55 15.73 -5.11 -15.85
CA ARG A 55 14.74 -5.80 -16.66
C ARG A 55 14.66 -7.28 -16.26
N LEU A 56 13.55 -7.66 -15.64
CA LEU A 56 13.25 -9.02 -15.21
C LEU A 56 12.22 -9.65 -16.16
N ASP A 57 12.65 -10.42 -17.15
CA ASP A 57 11.75 -11.19 -18.02
C ASP A 57 11.64 -12.66 -17.60
N GLY A 58 12.56 -13.14 -16.75
CA GLY A 58 12.52 -14.47 -16.13
C GLY A 58 11.96 -14.48 -14.70
N THR A 59 12.12 -15.62 -14.03
CA THR A 59 11.70 -15.81 -12.64
C THR A 59 12.89 -16.02 -11.72
N LEU A 60 12.95 -15.25 -10.63
CA LEU A 60 13.91 -15.48 -9.54
C LEU A 60 13.25 -16.35 -8.45
N TYR A 61 13.86 -17.49 -8.15
CA TYR A 61 13.41 -18.42 -7.11
C TYR A 61 14.31 -18.32 -5.89
N ARG A 62 13.73 -18.09 -4.71
CA ARG A 62 14.50 -18.12 -3.46
C ARG A 62 15.09 -19.52 -3.23
N ILE A 63 16.41 -19.61 -3.09
CA ILE A 63 17.10 -20.81 -2.58
C ILE A 63 17.91 -20.51 -1.30
N GLY A 64 18.16 -19.23 -1.00
CA GLY A 64 18.81 -18.78 0.23
C GLY A 64 17.85 -18.73 1.42
N THR A 65 18.39 -18.74 2.63
CA THR A 65 17.61 -18.73 3.89
C THR A 65 17.99 -17.61 4.84
N ASP A 66 18.94 -16.76 4.45
CA ASP A 66 19.42 -15.66 5.29
C ASP A 66 18.29 -14.65 5.54
N GLY A 67 18.33 -13.96 6.69
CA GLY A 67 17.45 -12.82 6.95
C GLY A 67 17.80 -11.61 6.07
N GLY A 68 16.95 -10.58 6.09
CA GLY A 68 17.17 -9.34 5.35
C GLY A 68 16.18 -9.16 4.20
N ASN A 69 16.66 -8.62 3.07
CA ASN A 69 15.88 -8.41 1.85
C ASN A 69 16.59 -9.14 0.70
N MET A 70 15.87 -9.91 -0.10
CA MET A 70 16.44 -10.65 -1.23
C MET A 70 17.03 -9.70 -2.28
N LEU A 71 16.27 -8.66 -2.64
CA LEU A 71 16.71 -7.53 -3.46
C LEU A 71 16.59 -6.24 -2.67
N PHE A 72 17.70 -5.56 -2.47
CA PHE A 72 17.76 -4.28 -1.78
C PHE A 72 18.40 -3.22 -2.67
N PHE A 73 17.58 -2.36 -3.27
CA PHE A 73 18.03 -1.22 -4.04
C PHE A 73 18.10 0.03 -3.15
N GLN A 74 19.21 0.75 -3.18
CA GLN A 74 19.42 1.88 -2.26
C GLN A 74 20.26 3.02 -2.83
N HIS A 75 19.93 4.24 -2.43
CA HIS A 75 20.65 5.47 -2.78
C HIS A 75 20.84 5.61 -4.30
N MET A 76 19.73 5.66 -5.03
CA MET A 76 19.72 5.72 -6.48
C MET A 76 18.86 6.89 -6.96
N GLN A 77 19.18 7.36 -8.17
CA GLN A 77 18.37 8.32 -8.90
C GLN A 77 18.22 7.86 -10.34
N ASP A 78 17.02 8.02 -10.93
CA ASP A 78 16.71 7.58 -12.30
C ASP A 78 16.82 6.06 -12.43
N PHE A 79 15.84 5.35 -11.85
CA PHE A 79 15.82 3.89 -11.76
C PHE A 79 14.51 3.27 -12.25
N GLU A 80 14.60 2.25 -13.10
CA GLU A 80 13.44 1.49 -13.57
C GLU A 80 13.62 0.00 -13.25
N MET A 81 12.62 -0.63 -12.63
CA MET A 81 12.55 -2.10 -12.50
C MET A 81 11.31 -2.61 -13.20
N TYR A 82 11.46 -3.45 -14.22
CA TYR A 82 10.32 -3.82 -15.04
C TYR A 82 10.43 -5.20 -15.67
N SER A 83 9.32 -5.67 -16.23
CA SER A 83 9.29 -6.81 -17.14
C SER A 83 8.76 -6.38 -18.51
N SER A 84 9.48 -6.73 -19.57
CA SER A 84 9.04 -6.39 -20.94
C SER A 84 7.93 -7.32 -21.45
N ASN A 85 7.77 -8.49 -20.82
CA ASN A 85 6.79 -9.49 -21.21
C ASN A 85 5.65 -9.63 -20.18
N SER A 86 5.60 -8.75 -19.17
CA SER A 86 4.65 -8.76 -18.05
C SER A 86 4.56 -10.11 -17.32
N LYS A 87 5.64 -10.90 -17.33
CA LYS A 87 5.74 -12.23 -16.71
C LYS A 87 6.91 -12.37 -15.76
N GLY A 88 7.76 -11.34 -15.64
CA GLY A 88 8.83 -11.29 -14.66
C GLY A 88 8.32 -11.49 -13.25
N ALA A 89 8.95 -12.38 -12.50
CA ALA A 89 8.47 -12.72 -11.16
C ALA A 89 9.60 -13.00 -10.17
N ILE A 90 9.30 -12.78 -8.89
CA ILE A 90 10.13 -13.24 -7.77
C ILE A 90 9.29 -14.18 -6.91
N GLN A 91 9.66 -15.46 -6.90
CA GLN A 91 9.07 -16.50 -6.09
C GLN A 91 9.87 -16.65 -4.78
N GLY A 92 9.30 -16.17 -3.69
CA GLY A 92 9.91 -16.14 -2.36
C GLY A 92 9.84 -17.46 -1.59
N TYR A 93 9.00 -18.42 -1.99
CA TYR A 93 8.77 -19.68 -1.28
C TYR A 93 8.62 -19.50 0.25
N GLY A 94 7.81 -18.53 0.65
CA GLY A 94 7.49 -18.17 2.03
C GLY A 94 6.83 -19.30 2.80
N TYR A 95 6.02 -20.13 2.13
CA TYR A 95 5.41 -21.33 2.73
C TYR A 95 6.42 -22.26 3.43
N GLU A 96 7.70 -22.26 3.01
CA GLU A 96 8.74 -23.05 3.67
C GLU A 96 9.03 -22.60 5.10
N PHE A 97 8.86 -21.32 5.39
CA PHE A 97 8.93 -20.73 6.73
C PHE A 97 7.56 -20.82 7.42
N HIS A 98 6.48 -20.45 6.71
CA HIS A 98 5.15 -20.31 7.33
C HIS A 98 4.57 -21.64 7.82
N LYS A 99 4.89 -22.78 7.18
CA LYS A 99 4.49 -24.11 7.66
C LYS A 99 5.05 -24.46 9.05
N ASN A 100 6.07 -23.74 9.49
CA ASN A 100 6.69 -23.85 10.81
C ASN A 100 6.35 -22.65 11.73
N ASP A 101 5.38 -21.81 11.34
CA ASP A 101 5.00 -20.57 12.03
C ASP A 101 6.09 -19.48 12.03
N GLU A 102 7.12 -19.61 11.20
CA GLU A 102 8.26 -18.70 11.10
C GLU A 102 8.07 -17.65 9.99
N TYR A 103 8.91 -16.60 10.02
CA TYR A 103 9.12 -15.65 8.93
C TYR A 103 10.56 -15.74 8.42
N GLY A 104 10.78 -15.29 7.19
CA GLY A 104 12.11 -15.29 6.55
C GLY A 104 12.52 -13.91 6.02
N PRO A 105 13.28 -13.83 4.92
CA PRO A 105 13.63 -12.56 4.29
C PRO A 105 12.40 -11.88 3.66
N ARG A 106 12.51 -10.56 3.45
CA ARG A 106 11.60 -9.79 2.59
C ARG A 106 12.03 -9.94 1.14
N ILE A 107 11.12 -9.80 0.19
CA ILE A 107 11.48 -9.91 -1.23
C ILE A 107 12.21 -8.64 -1.70
N LEU A 108 11.57 -7.48 -1.62
CA LEU A 108 12.04 -6.25 -2.26
C LEU A 108 12.03 -5.07 -1.29
N ARG A 109 13.12 -4.30 -1.29
CA ARG A 109 13.18 -2.99 -0.63
C ARG A 109 13.86 -1.96 -1.51
N PHE A 110 13.23 -0.81 -1.66
CA PHE A 110 13.87 0.40 -2.14
C PHE A 110 14.13 1.31 -0.94
N TYR A 111 15.31 1.92 -0.86
CA TYR A 111 15.68 2.87 0.19
C TYR A 111 16.35 4.10 -0.39
N ASP A 112 15.76 5.28 -0.19
CA ASP A 112 16.30 6.54 -0.74
C ASP A 112 16.54 6.42 -2.26
N VAL A 113 15.52 5.92 -2.96
CA VAL A 113 15.46 5.83 -4.42
C VAL A 113 14.56 6.97 -4.93
N LYS A 114 15.06 7.75 -5.88
CA LYS A 114 14.42 8.98 -6.37
C LYS A 114 14.25 8.97 -7.87
N GLY A 115 13.10 9.40 -8.38
CA GLY A 115 12.85 9.37 -9.83
C GLY A 115 12.87 7.93 -10.31
N PHE A 116 11.85 7.16 -9.96
CA PHE A 116 11.83 5.72 -10.25
C PHE A 116 10.49 5.22 -10.76
N SER A 117 10.53 4.09 -11.44
CA SER A 117 9.34 3.27 -11.70
C SER A 117 9.59 1.80 -11.38
N ILE A 118 8.54 1.11 -10.93
CA ILE A 118 8.51 -0.35 -10.91
C ILE A 118 7.18 -0.85 -11.44
N HIS A 119 7.23 -1.73 -12.44
CA HIS A 119 6.01 -2.19 -13.09
C HIS A 119 6.13 -3.52 -13.81
N ASP A 120 4.98 -4.10 -14.16
CA ASP A 120 4.86 -5.32 -14.96
C ASP A 120 5.55 -6.56 -14.34
N VAL A 121 5.73 -6.58 -13.01
CA VAL A 121 6.35 -7.69 -12.28
C VAL A 121 5.43 -8.28 -11.20
N ALA A 122 5.61 -9.56 -10.90
CA ALA A 122 4.90 -10.25 -9.82
C ALA A 122 5.81 -10.56 -8.62
N LEU A 123 5.33 -10.33 -7.40
CA LEU A 123 6.01 -10.69 -6.15
C LEU A 123 5.19 -11.76 -5.43
N VAL A 124 5.75 -12.95 -5.23
CA VAL A 124 4.96 -14.14 -4.89
C VAL A 124 5.55 -14.85 -3.68
N ASP A 125 4.69 -15.17 -2.72
CA ASP A 125 4.96 -15.99 -1.55
C ASP A 125 6.16 -15.46 -0.76
N SER A 126 6.11 -14.18 -0.35
CA SER A 126 7.19 -13.64 0.46
C SER A 126 7.28 -14.35 1.81
N PRO A 127 8.48 -14.70 2.29
CA PRO A 127 8.66 -15.19 3.66
C PRO A 127 8.30 -14.14 4.74
N ALA A 128 8.30 -12.85 4.39
CA ALA A 128 7.85 -11.72 5.21
C ALA A 128 7.18 -10.67 4.30
N PHE A 129 7.61 -9.41 4.30
CA PHE A 129 7.06 -8.35 3.45
C PHE A 129 7.43 -8.55 1.97
N HIS A 130 6.54 -8.17 1.06
CA HIS A 130 6.78 -8.28 -0.38
C HIS A 130 7.57 -7.08 -0.89
N PHE A 131 7.08 -5.85 -0.67
CA PHE A 131 7.70 -4.63 -1.16
C PHE A 131 7.65 -3.48 -0.15
N SER A 132 8.82 -2.94 0.20
CA SER A 132 8.93 -1.72 1.00
C SER A 132 9.59 -0.58 0.22
N LEU A 133 8.92 0.57 0.17
CA LEU A 133 9.43 1.85 -0.32
C LEU A 133 9.81 2.70 0.88
N ASP A 134 11.11 2.76 1.18
CA ASP A 134 11.65 3.45 2.33
C ASP A 134 12.26 4.79 1.92
N THR A 135 11.68 5.89 2.38
CA THR A 135 12.19 7.25 2.16
C THR A 135 12.44 7.53 0.67
N CYS A 136 11.54 7.05 -0.18
CA CYS A 136 11.65 7.19 -1.63
C CYS A 136 10.94 8.48 -2.11
N SER A 137 11.25 8.96 -3.32
CA SER A 137 10.50 10.08 -3.90
C SER A 137 10.39 10.04 -5.42
N ASP A 138 9.42 10.77 -5.94
CA ASP A 138 9.23 10.96 -7.38
C ASP A 138 9.09 9.61 -8.10
N GLY A 139 8.15 8.79 -7.61
CA GLY A 139 8.04 7.37 -7.94
C GLY A 139 6.72 6.98 -8.58
N GLU A 140 6.74 5.95 -9.43
CA GLU A 140 5.54 5.32 -9.99
C GLU A 140 5.58 3.79 -9.79
N VAL A 141 4.48 3.20 -9.32
CA VAL A 141 4.37 1.75 -9.06
C VAL A 141 3.09 1.25 -9.70
N TYR A 142 3.18 0.38 -10.70
CA TYR A 142 1.97 -0.06 -11.41
C TYR A 142 2.04 -1.40 -12.11
N ASN A 143 0.89 -1.92 -12.53
CA ASN A 143 0.78 -3.22 -13.20
C ASN A 143 1.49 -4.32 -12.40
N MET A 144 1.17 -4.45 -11.11
CA MET A 144 1.79 -5.46 -10.24
C MET A 144 0.77 -6.46 -9.72
N ALA A 145 1.22 -7.69 -9.51
CA ALA A 145 0.49 -8.72 -8.79
C ALA A 145 1.32 -9.23 -7.60
N ILE A 146 0.77 -9.10 -6.40
CA ILE A 146 1.43 -9.48 -5.14
C ILE A 146 0.60 -10.54 -4.43
N HIS A 147 1.12 -11.77 -4.37
CA HIS A 147 0.38 -12.91 -3.82
C HIS A 147 1.17 -13.58 -2.70
N GLY A 148 0.80 -13.33 -1.45
CA GLY A 148 1.35 -13.94 -0.25
C GLY A 148 0.37 -14.88 0.46
N GLY A 149 0.88 -15.61 1.45
CA GLY A 149 0.05 -16.46 2.31
C GLY A 149 -0.97 -15.66 3.12
N ALA A 150 -2.08 -16.29 3.50
CA ALA A 150 -3.14 -15.66 4.28
C ALA A 150 -2.80 -15.58 5.80
N ARG A 151 -1.72 -14.86 6.14
CA ARG A 151 -1.26 -14.55 7.51
C ARG A 151 -0.84 -13.07 7.62
N GLY A 152 -0.91 -12.51 8.83
CA GLY A 152 -0.27 -11.23 9.14
C GLY A 152 1.25 -11.26 8.94
N GLY A 153 1.91 -10.11 8.89
CA GLY A 153 3.35 -9.94 8.65
C GLY A 153 3.81 -10.27 7.21
N LEU A 154 2.86 -10.42 6.28
CA LEU A 154 3.09 -10.72 4.87
C LEU A 154 2.66 -9.55 3.96
N ASP A 155 3.02 -8.36 4.42
CA ASP A 155 2.68 -7.04 3.89
C ASP A 155 2.92 -6.97 2.38
N GLY A 156 1.98 -6.36 1.65
CA GLY A 156 2.05 -6.17 0.21
C GLY A 156 3.02 -5.03 -0.12
N ILE A 157 2.50 -3.80 -0.09
CA ILE A 157 3.30 -2.59 -0.28
C ILE A 157 3.23 -1.73 0.99
N ASP A 158 4.39 -1.51 1.60
CA ASP A 158 4.59 -0.45 2.59
C ASP A 158 5.30 0.73 1.93
N VAL A 159 4.78 1.94 2.11
CA VAL A 159 5.37 3.15 1.52
C VAL A 159 5.52 4.28 2.55
N TRP A 160 6.71 4.88 2.58
CA TRP A 160 6.91 6.21 3.13
C TRP A 160 7.88 7.03 2.28
N GLY A 161 7.53 8.28 2.03
CA GLY A 161 8.20 9.09 1.02
C GLY A 161 7.33 10.24 0.51
N SER A 162 7.79 10.89 -0.54
CA SER A 162 7.13 12.08 -1.11
C SER A 162 6.88 11.92 -2.61
N ASN A 163 5.74 12.37 -3.11
CA ASN A 163 5.45 12.40 -4.55
C ASN A 163 5.56 11.01 -5.21
N ILE A 164 4.76 10.05 -4.73
CA ILE A 164 4.70 8.68 -5.28
C ILE A 164 3.28 8.36 -5.74
N TRP A 165 3.17 7.83 -6.95
CA TRP A 165 1.93 7.34 -7.55
C TRP A 165 1.93 5.82 -7.59
N ILE A 166 0.93 5.19 -6.96
CA ILE A 166 0.77 3.73 -6.95
C ILE A 166 -0.57 3.40 -7.57
N HIS A 167 -0.60 2.67 -8.68
CA HIS A 167 -1.86 2.32 -9.32
C HIS A 167 -1.89 0.98 -10.01
N ASP A 168 -3.09 0.43 -10.23
CA ASP A 168 -3.26 -0.84 -10.96
C ASP A 168 -2.44 -1.99 -10.30
N VAL A 169 -2.68 -2.20 -9.00
CA VAL A 169 -2.01 -3.22 -8.18
C VAL A 169 -3.04 -4.18 -7.57
N GLU A 170 -2.78 -5.48 -7.69
CA GLU A 170 -3.51 -6.53 -6.96
C GLU A 170 -2.66 -7.07 -5.82
N VAL A 171 -3.26 -7.18 -4.63
CA VAL A 171 -2.64 -7.78 -3.45
C VAL A 171 -3.55 -8.85 -2.85
N SER A 172 -3.02 -10.07 -2.70
CA SER A 172 -3.60 -11.16 -1.92
C SER A 172 -2.66 -11.53 -0.77
N ASN A 173 -3.09 -11.45 0.48
CA ASN A 173 -2.31 -11.79 1.68
C ASN A 173 -3.23 -11.84 2.93
N LYS A 174 -2.73 -11.52 4.13
CA LYS A 174 -3.60 -11.18 5.29
C LYS A 174 -3.03 -10.08 6.18
N ASP A 175 -2.25 -9.20 5.59
CA ASP A 175 -1.74 -7.97 6.19
C ASP A 175 -1.88 -6.81 5.20
N GLU A 176 -1.07 -5.76 5.31
CA GLU A 176 -1.11 -4.56 4.48
C GLU A 176 -1.34 -4.86 2.99
N CYS A 177 -2.33 -4.20 2.39
CA CYS A 177 -2.51 -4.18 0.94
C CYS A 177 -1.53 -3.17 0.33
N VAL A 178 -1.90 -1.88 0.32
CA VAL A 178 -1.02 -0.75 0.08
C VAL A 178 -1.15 0.21 1.26
N THR A 179 -0.10 0.33 2.06
CA THR A 179 -0.16 1.03 3.35
C THR A 179 0.87 2.16 3.45
N VAL A 180 0.39 3.35 3.82
CA VAL A 180 1.23 4.53 4.07
C VAL A 180 1.79 4.50 5.49
N LYS A 181 3.10 4.72 5.65
CA LYS A 181 3.79 4.94 6.93
C LYS A 181 4.26 6.39 7.05
N ASN A 182 4.70 6.81 8.24
CA ASN A 182 5.19 8.17 8.47
C ASN A 182 6.73 8.27 8.39
N PRO A 183 7.30 9.40 7.90
CA PRO A 183 6.61 10.55 7.28
C PRO A 183 6.25 10.30 5.81
N SER A 184 5.16 10.91 5.31
CA SER A 184 4.77 10.80 3.89
C SER A 184 3.99 12.02 3.39
N ASP A 185 4.22 12.42 2.14
CA ASP A 185 3.47 13.50 1.52
C ASP A 185 3.23 13.32 0.01
N HIS A 186 2.17 13.94 -0.52
CA HIS A 186 1.84 13.93 -1.94
C HIS A 186 1.77 12.50 -2.54
N LEU A 187 1.03 11.61 -1.89
CA LEU A 187 0.83 10.24 -2.39
C LEU A 187 -0.52 10.11 -3.08
N LEU A 188 -0.51 9.58 -4.31
CA LEU A 188 -1.72 9.20 -5.05
C LEU A 188 -1.75 7.69 -5.20
N ILE A 189 -2.81 7.05 -4.69
CA ILE A 189 -2.95 5.60 -4.68
C ILE A 189 -4.31 5.24 -5.28
N GLU A 190 -4.33 4.58 -6.44
CA GLU A 190 -5.59 4.34 -7.14
C GLU A 190 -5.70 3.04 -7.91
N ASN A 191 -6.92 2.59 -8.20
CA ASN A 191 -7.16 1.32 -8.90
C ASN A 191 -6.46 0.15 -8.17
N ILE A 192 -6.76 -0.02 -6.89
CA ILE A 192 -6.17 -1.07 -6.05
C ILE A 192 -7.18 -2.18 -5.84
N PHE A 193 -6.76 -3.42 -6.06
CA PHE A 193 -7.55 -4.60 -5.70
C PHE A 193 -6.90 -5.37 -4.55
N CYS A 194 -7.46 -5.21 -3.36
CA CYS A 194 -7.15 -6.03 -2.20
C CYS A 194 -8.01 -7.32 -2.23
N ASN A 195 -7.51 -8.36 -2.89
CA ASN A 195 -8.20 -9.62 -3.14
C ASN A 195 -7.88 -10.63 -2.03
N TRP A 196 -8.68 -10.64 -0.95
CA TRP A 196 -8.36 -11.38 0.27
C TRP A 196 -7.03 -10.90 0.88
N SER A 197 -7.09 -9.78 1.61
CA SER A 197 -5.91 -9.12 2.21
C SER A 197 -6.15 -8.80 3.69
N GLY A 198 -5.23 -8.08 4.34
CA GLY A 198 -5.57 -7.24 5.49
C GLY A 198 -6.35 -6.01 5.05
N GLY A 199 -6.03 -5.44 3.89
CA GLY A 199 -6.63 -4.21 3.35
C GLY A 199 -5.67 -3.04 3.43
N CYS A 200 -6.04 -1.92 2.80
CA CYS A 200 -5.22 -0.70 2.87
C CYS A 200 -5.22 -0.13 4.29
N ALA A 201 -4.17 0.59 4.65
CA ALA A 201 -4.07 1.25 5.95
C ALA A 201 -3.15 2.47 5.92
N MET A 202 -3.11 3.15 7.07
CA MET A 202 -2.10 4.14 7.41
C MET A 202 -1.57 3.84 8.83
N GLY A 203 -0.25 3.68 8.94
CA GLY A 203 0.44 3.35 10.19
C GLY A 203 0.98 1.91 10.25
N SER A 204 1.37 1.40 11.42
CA SER A 204 1.25 2.03 12.74
C SER A 204 2.00 3.36 12.83
N LEU A 205 1.31 4.39 13.31
CA LEU A 205 1.84 5.74 13.45
C LEU A 205 2.39 5.96 14.86
N GLY A 206 3.43 6.79 14.99
CA GLY A 206 4.15 7.03 16.25
C GLY A 206 4.58 8.49 16.45
N THR A 207 5.58 8.71 17.29
CA THR A 207 6.04 10.06 17.67
C THR A 207 6.46 10.88 16.46
N ASP A 208 6.01 12.13 16.42
CA ASP A 208 6.25 13.17 15.40
C ASP A 208 5.83 12.76 13.97
N THR A 209 4.68 12.09 13.89
CA THR A 209 4.01 11.73 12.63
C THR A 209 3.74 12.99 11.80
N ASP A 210 4.20 12.98 10.56
CA ASP A 210 4.05 14.05 9.56
C ASP A 210 3.54 13.38 8.28
N ILE A 211 2.22 13.35 8.12
CA ILE A 211 1.57 12.82 6.92
C ILE A 211 0.59 13.85 6.39
N HIS A 212 0.76 14.26 5.13
CA HIS A 212 -0.20 15.15 4.49
C HIS A 212 -0.34 14.94 2.98
N ASP A 213 -1.45 15.41 2.41
CA ASP A 213 -1.72 15.36 0.97
C ASP A 213 -1.72 13.92 0.41
N ILE A 214 -2.52 13.07 1.03
CA ILE A 214 -2.67 11.65 0.67
C ILE A 214 -4.03 11.42 0.02
N ARG A 215 -4.05 10.81 -1.16
CA ARG A 215 -5.28 10.44 -1.85
C ARG A 215 -5.30 8.95 -2.15
N TYR A 216 -6.36 8.27 -1.70
CA TYR A 216 -6.76 6.98 -2.23
C TYR A 216 -8.02 7.14 -3.09
N THR A 217 -8.07 6.55 -4.28
CA THR A 217 -9.29 6.52 -5.09
C THR A 217 -9.47 5.20 -5.83
N ASN A 218 -10.71 4.71 -5.96
CA ASN A 218 -11.01 3.45 -6.66
C ASN A 218 -10.28 2.25 -6.03
N VAL A 219 -10.63 1.95 -4.77
CA VAL A 219 -10.08 0.80 -4.05
C VAL A 219 -11.17 -0.27 -3.90
N TYR A 220 -10.92 -1.45 -4.45
CA TYR A 220 -11.79 -2.61 -4.32
C TYR A 220 -11.20 -3.60 -3.32
N THR A 221 -11.98 -3.98 -2.31
CA THR A 221 -11.51 -4.82 -1.21
C THR A 221 -12.51 -5.90 -0.86
N HIS A 222 -12.10 -7.17 -0.91
CA HIS A 222 -12.96 -8.30 -0.53
C HIS A 222 -12.28 -9.25 0.44
N ASN A 223 -13.06 -9.88 1.34
CA ASN A 223 -12.60 -10.82 2.36
C ASN A 223 -11.36 -10.35 3.14
N SER A 224 -11.28 -9.05 3.39
CA SER A 224 -10.15 -8.41 4.05
C SER A 224 -10.43 -8.07 5.51
N ASN A 225 -9.41 -7.66 6.26
CA ASN A 225 -9.61 -7.23 7.64
C ASN A 225 -10.35 -5.88 7.67
N GLN A 226 -10.02 -4.96 6.77
CA GLN A 226 -10.70 -3.67 6.60
C GLN A 226 -10.76 -3.25 5.12
N MET A 227 -11.55 -2.23 4.80
CA MET A 227 -11.39 -1.48 3.55
C MET A 227 -10.29 -0.42 3.70
N TYR A 228 -10.28 0.32 4.81
CA TYR A 228 -9.18 1.19 5.20
C TYR A 228 -9.07 1.33 6.72
N MET A 229 -7.85 1.29 7.26
CA MET A 229 -7.61 1.46 8.70
C MET A 229 -6.53 2.50 8.98
N PHE A 230 -6.78 3.40 9.93
CA PHE A 230 -5.74 4.22 10.56
C PHE A 230 -5.41 3.60 11.91
N LYS A 231 -4.12 3.37 12.19
CA LYS A 231 -3.68 2.69 13.42
C LYS A 231 -2.61 3.49 14.16
N SER A 232 -2.89 3.86 15.41
CA SER A 232 -1.95 4.50 16.33
C SER A 232 -2.28 4.11 17.78
N TYR A 233 -1.34 4.38 18.70
CA TYR A 233 -1.59 4.27 20.13
C TYR A 233 -0.69 5.25 20.89
N GLY A 234 -1.24 6.41 21.23
CA GLY A 234 -0.47 7.54 21.77
C GLY A 234 0.32 8.26 20.68
N GLY A 235 1.52 8.74 21.01
CA GLY A 235 2.36 9.51 20.08
C GLY A 235 1.95 10.98 19.93
N SER A 236 2.48 11.63 18.89
CA SER A 236 2.35 13.06 18.58
C SER A 236 2.39 13.28 17.07
N GLY A 237 2.16 14.53 16.64
CA GLY A 237 2.22 14.92 15.22
C GLY A 237 0.84 15.02 14.59
N THR A 238 0.78 15.01 13.26
CA THR A 238 -0.42 15.28 12.48
C THR A 238 -0.53 14.37 11.25
N VAL A 239 -1.75 13.91 10.99
CA VAL A 239 -2.22 13.39 9.71
C VAL A 239 -3.22 14.39 9.18
N SER A 240 -2.96 14.98 8.00
CA SER A 240 -3.83 16.01 7.44
C SER A 240 -4.04 15.89 5.93
N ASN A 241 -5.06 16.55 5.39
CA ASN A 241 -5.33 16.60 3.95
C ASN A 241 -5.41 15.19 3.32
N VAL A 242 -6.24 14.32 3.89
CA VAL A 242 -6.41 12.94 3.42
C VAL A 242 -7.76 12.77 2.74
N ALA A 243 -7.77 12.27 1.50
CA ALA A 243 -9.00 11.97 0.77
C ALA A 243 -9.07 10.48 0.41
N LEU A 244 -10.06 9.76 0.97
CA LEU A 244 -10.33 8.35 0.65
C LEU A 244 -11.64 8.24 -0.13
N ASN A 245 -11.53 8.13 -1.45
CA ASN A 245 -12.66 8.21 -2.36
C ASN A 245 -12.95 6.88 -3.07
N ASN A 246 -14.21 6.62 -3.40
CA ASN A 246 -14.61 5.51 -4.26
C ASN A 246 -14.09 4.16 -3.77
N PHE A 247 -14.53 3.74 -2.58
CA PHE A 247 -14.18 2.44 -2.03
C PHE A 247 -15.36 1.47 -2.23
N ILE A 248 -15.08 0.28 -2.73
CA ILE A 248 -16.05 -0.81 -2.84
C ILE A 248 -15.51 -1.97 -2.01
N GLY A 249 -16.36 -2.59 -1.20
CA GLY A 249 -15.96 -3.85 -0.58
C GLY A 249 -17.10 -4.72 -0.07
N HIS A 250 -16.82 -6.01 0.10
CA HIS A 250 -17.75 -6.97 0.68
C HIS A 250 -17.00 -8.05 1.48
N SER A 251 -17.71 -8.66 2.43
CA SER A 251 -17.23 -9.72 3.31
C SER A 251 -16.04 -9.33 4.20
N ASN A 252 -15.73 -8.03 4.26
CA ASN A 252 -14.66 -7.49 5.11
C ASN A 252 -15.10 -7.47 6.58
N ALA A 253 -14.14 -7.62 7.50
CA ALA A 253 -14.43 -7.58 8.93
C ALA A 253 -14.74 -6.15 9.42
N TYR A 254 -13.96 -5.17 8.99
CA TYR A 254 -14.20 -3.73 9.16
C TYR A 254 -14.32 -3.06 7.78
N THR A 255 -14.78 -1.80 7.78
CA THR A 255 -14.87 -0.96 6.59
C THR A 255 -13.93 0.23 6.77
N LEU A 256 -14.39 1.33 7.37
CA LEU A 256 -13.56 2.50 7.71
C LEU A 256 -13.28 2.47 9.23
N ASP A 257 -12.04 2.19 9.61
CA ASP A 257 -11.63 2.05 11.01
C ASP A 257 -10.47 3.00 11.35
N LEU A 258 -10.73 4.06 12.11
CA LEU A 258 -9.69 4.86 12.75
C LEU A 258 -9.58 4.40 14.19
N ASP A 259 -8.47 3.77 14.55
CA ASP A 259 -8.22 3.26 15.88
C ASP A 259 -6.94 3.86 16.48
N ALA A 260 -7.09 4.92 17.27
CA ALA A 260 -5.99 5.60 17.97
C ALA A 260 -5.61 4.95 19.30
N THR A 261 -6.16 3.76 19.59
CA THR A 261 -5.72 2.89 20.69
C THR A 261 -5.52 1.46 20.18
N TRP A 262 -4.91 1.32 19.00
CA TRP A 262 -4.79 0.05 18.30
C TRP A 262 -4.04 -0.97 19.16
N SER A 263 -4.75 -2.00 19.63
CA SER A 263 -4.24 -2.89 20.69
C SER A 263 -3.06 -3.78 20.27
N SER A 264 -2.80 -3.89 18.97
CA SER A 264 -1.70 -4.69 18.42
C SER A 264 -0.36 -3.94 18.37
N MET A 265 -0.32 -2.67 18.78
CA MET A 265 0.92 -1.95 19.06
C MET A 265 1.02 -1.57 20.54
N LYS A 266 2.24 -1.37 21.00
CA LYS A 266 2.47 -0.82 22.35
C LYS A 266 2.10 0.67 22.34
N PRO A 267 1.54 1.21 23.45
CA PRO A 267 1.36 2.64 23.61
C PRO A 267 2.70 3.36 23.51
N ILE A 268 2.70 4.48 22.80
CA ILE A 268 3.81 5.42 22.68
C ILE A 268 3.48 6.65 23.53
N GLU A 269 4.47 7.24 24.18
CA GLU A 269 4.28 8.46 24.97
C GLU A 269 3.78 9.62 24.09
N GLY A 270 2.80 10.36 24.60
CA GLY A 270 2.16 11.48 23.92
C GLY A 270 0.63 11.43 23.99
N ASP A 271 -0.02 12.58 23.79
CA ASP A 271 -1.47 12.75 23.93
C ASP A 271 -2.27 12.15 22.76
N GLY A 272 -1.59 11.71 21.70
CA GLY A 272 -2.16 11.17 20.49
C GLY A 272 -1.86 12.01 19.25
N ILE A 273 -2.08 11.40 18.09
CA ILE A 273 -1.91 12.05 16.79
C ILE A 273 -3.14 12.88 16.44
N LEU A 274 -2.95 14.10 15.96
CA LEU A 274 -4.02 14.92 15.40
C LEU A 274 -4.38 14.41 14.00
N TYR A 275 -5.62 13.97 13.82
CA TYR A 275 -6.19 13.68 12.50
C TYR A 275 -7.12 14.82 12.11
N THR A 276 -6.82 15.52 11.00
CA THR A 276 -7.57 16.71 10.61
C THR A 276 -7.70 16.86 9.09
N ASN A 277 -8.73 17.56 8.62
CA ASN A 277 -9.00 17.78 7.20
C ASN A 277 -9.00 16.46 6.39
N MET A 278 -9.96 15.59 6.69
CA MET A 278 -10.07 14.28 6.05
C MET A 278 -11.45 14.07 5.44
N SER A 279 -11.49 13.57 4.20
CA SER A 279 -12.73 13.28 3.49
C SER A 279 -12.86 11.80 3.11
N PHE A 280 -14.04 11.23 3.35
CA PHE A 280 -14.41 9.86 3.00
C PHE A 280 -15.68 9.90 2.16
N SER A 281 -15.56 9.62 0.86
CA SER A 281 -16.64 9.86 -0.13
C SER A 281 -16.80 8.69 -1.10
N GLY A 282 -18.04 8.34 -1.45
CA GLY A 282 -18.34 7.29 -2.44
C GLY A 282 -18.01 5.87 -1.97
N TRP A 283 -18.33 5.54 -0.71
CA TRP A 283 -18.09 4.21 -0.15
C TRP A 283 -19.32 3.32 -0.34
N SER A 284 -19.16 2.10 -0.84
CA SER A 284 -20.29 1.19 -1.08
C SER A 284 -19.95 -0.29 -0.88
N GLY A 285 -20.99 -1.12 -0.78
CA GLY A 285 -20.88 -2.57 -0.64
C GLY A 285 -21.41 -3.09 0.70
N THR A 286 -20.77 -4.11 1.24
CA THR A 286 -21.20 -4.79 2.47
C THR A 286 -20.06 -5.07 3.45
N CYS A 287 -20.41 -5.34 4.69
CA CYS A 287 -19.50 -5.80 5.73
C CYS A 287 -20.07 -7.06 6.41
N ALA A 288 -19.18 -7.92 6.93
CA ALA A 288 -19.56 -9.23 7.45
C ALA A 288 -20.58 -9.12 8.61
N ASN A 289 -20.37 -8.20 9.55
CA ASN A 289 -21.27 -7.98 10.69
C ASN A 289 -21.21 -6.53 11.17
N GLY A 290 -22.10 -5.70 10.61
CA GLY A 290 -22.12 -4.25 10.84
C GLY A 290 -22.63 -3.83 12.22
N LYS A 291 -23.16 -4.75 13.01
CA LYS A 291 -23.49 -4.50 14.42
C LYS A 291 -22.29 -4.74 15.33
N GLN A 292 -21.50 -5.78 15.07
CA GLN A 292 -20.30 -6.08 15.85
C GLN A 292 -19.14 -5.15 15.48
N ARG A 293 -19.00 -4.88 14.18
CA ARG A 293 -17.93 -4.06 13.59
C ARG A 293 -18.57 -3.10 12.60
N GLY A 294 -18.97 -1.95 13.14
CA GLY A 294 -19.61 -0.89 12.39
C GLY A 294 -18.89 -0.48 11.11
N PRO A 295 -19.60 -0.13 10.03
CA PRO A 295 -18.95 0.34 8.81
C PRO A 295 -18.13 1.62 8.99
N ILE A 296 -18.48 2.44 9.99
CA ILE A 296 -17.69 3.60 10.41
C ILE A 296 -17.37 3.43 11.88
N LYS A 297 -16.07 3.37 12.18
CA LYS A 297 -15.53 3.34 13.53
C LYS A 297 -14.44 4.39 13.64
N PHE A 298 -14.74 5.51 14.29
CA PHE A 298 -13.76 6.53 14.65
C PHE A 298 -13.50 6.48 16.15
N ASN A 299 -12.29 6.11 16.54
CA ASN A 299 -11.78 6.13 17.90
C ASN A 299 -10.58 7.07 17.97
N CYS A 300 -10.86 8.37 18.03
CA CYS A 300 -9.86 9.42 18.07
C CYS A 300 -9.31 9.64 19.50
N PRO A 301 -8.08 10.17 19.64
CA PRO A 301 -7.53 10.52 20.95
C PRO A 301 -8.45 11.51 21.70
N PRO A 302 -8.65 11.35 23.01
CA PRO A 302 -9.51 12.25 23.79
C PRO A 302 -8.90 13.64 23.99
N ASP A 303 -7.58 13.72 24.14
CA ASP A 303 -6.86 14.97 24.41
C ASP A 303 -6.50 15.71 23.10
N VAL A 304 -6.48 14.98 21.97
CA VAL A 304 -6.24 15.49 20.61
C VAL A 304 -7.33 14.96 19.68
N PRO A 305 -8.58 15.47 19.77
CA PRO A 305 -9.71 14.97 19.00
C PRO A 305 -9.51 15.14 17.49
N CYS A 306 -10.12 14.25 16.68
CA CYS A 306 -10.14 14.43 15.23
C CYS A 306 -11.02 15.64 14.87
N THR A 307 -10.61 16.43 13.89
CA THR A 307 -11.30 17.66 13.46
C THR A 307 -11.44 17.71 11.95
N ASP A 308 -12.35 18.56 11.43
CA ASP A 308 -12.53 18.76 9.99
C ASP A 308 -12.70 17.45 9.19
N MET A 309 -13.46 16.51 9.77
CA MET A 309 -13.78 15.24 9.15
C MET A 309 -15.04 15.38 8.28
N LEU A 310 -15.03 14.85 7.06
CA LEU A 310 -16.18 14.82 6.18
C LEU A 310 -16.49 13.39 5.76
N VAL A 311 -17.69 12.90 6.08
CA VAL A 311 -18.20 11.64 5.55
C VAL A 311 -19.43 11.93 4.70
N GLU A 312 -19.38 11.56 3.44
CA GLU A 312 -20.45 11.75 2.47
C GLU A 312 -20.58 10.52 1.57
N ASP A 313 -21.77 10.30 1.01
CA ASP A 313 -22.06 9.18 0.11
C ASP A 313 -21.51 7.82 0.59
N PHE A 314 -21.89 7.44 1.82
CA PHE A 314 -21.39 6.24 2.51
C PHE A 314 -22.50 5.19 2.62
N ASN A 315 -22.52 4.25 1.68
CA ASN A 315 -23.58 3.26 1.48
C ASN A 315 -23.08 1.83 1.72
N VAL A 316 -22.73 1.48 2.96
CA VAL A 316 -22.29 0.11 3.31
C VAL A 316 -23.31 -0.58 4.20
N TRP A 317 -23.75 -1.77 3.80
CA TRP A 317 -24.73 -2.57 4.54
C TRP A 317 -24.10 -3.80 5.20
N THR A 318 -24.87 -4.54 6.01
CA THR A 318 -24.38 -5.76 6.65
C THR A 318 -24.85 -7.02 5.93
N GLU A 319 -23.96 -8.01 5.87
CA GLU A 319 -24.26 -9.39 5.43
C GLU A 319 -24.93 -10.24 6.51
N SER A 320 -24.83 -9.86 7.78
CA SER A 320 -25.45 -10.59 8.89
C SER A 320 -26.26 -9.69 9.80
N GLY A 321 -27.48 -10.13 10.14
CA GLY A 321 -28.43 -9.32 10.89
C GLY A 321 -29.15 -8.30 10.01
N SER A 322 -29.63 -7.21 10.62
CA SER A 322 -30.50 -6.24 9.95
C SER A 322 -30.22 -4.79 10.35
N THR A 323 -29.05 -4.54 10.93
CA THR A 323 -28.64 -3.23 11.45
C THR A 323 -27.16 -3.03 11.30
N VAL A 324 -26.74 -1.79 11.01
CA VAL A 324 -25.34 -1.35 11.14
C VAL A 324 -25.23 -0.30 12.23
N GLU A 325 -24.07 -0.23 12.89
CA GLU A 325 -23.77 0.79 13.89
C GLU A 325 -22.60 1.65 13.41
N HIS A 326 -22.75 2.97 13.40
CA HIS A 326 -21.64 3.89 13.19
C HIS A 326 -21.20 4.44 14.55
N GLY A 327 -19.94 4.23 14.91
CA GLY A 327 -19.37 4.64 16.18
C GLY A 327 -18.37 5.78 16.00
N CYS A 328 -18.60 6.90 16.70
CA CYS A 328 -17.71 8.04 16.70
C CYS A 328 -17.31 8.38 18.14
N LYS A 329 -16.01 8.49 18.39
CA LYS A 329 -15.45 8.91 19.66
C LYS A 329 -14.42 10.00 19.42
N ASN A 330 -14.65 11.16 20.02
CA ASN A 330 -13.81 12.36 19.91
C ASN A 330 -13.56 12.80 18.45
N ALA A 331 -14.55 12.63 17.57
CA ALA A 331 -14.43 12.89 16.13
C ALA A 331 -15.41 13.97 15.67
N TYR A 332 -14.87 15.09 15.22
CA TYR A 332 -15.63 16.29 14.86
C TYR A 332 -15.65 16.53 13.35
N GLY A 333 -16.79 16.98 12.85
CA GLY A 333 -16.97 17.16 11.41
C GLY A 333 -18.43 17.08 10.97
N SER A 334 -18.64 16.70 9.71
CA SER A 334 -19.96 16.57 9.08
C SER A 334 -20.17 15.17 8.51
N GLY A 335 -21.34 14.60 8.79
CA GLY A 335 -21.76 13.28 8.29
C GLY A 335 -21.89 12.20 9.36
N VAL A 336 -22.91 11.36 9.22
CA VAL A 336 -23.11 10.14 10.02
C VAL A 336 -23.14 10.40 11.54
N CYS A 337 -22.17 9.89 12.31
CA CYS A 337 -22.09 10.00 13.77
C CYS A 337 -21.17 11.12 14.27
N LEU A 338 -20.58 11.91 13.35
CA LEU A 338 -19.67 13.00 13.70
C LEU A 338 -20.42 14.12 14.44
N LYS A 339 -19.76 14.73 15.42
CA LYS A 339 -20.30 15.89 16.13
C LYS A 339 -19.90 17.17 15.39
N GLU A 340 -20.86 18.08 15.19
CA GLU A 340 -20.59 19.40 14.62
C GLU A 340 -19.77 20.29 15.58
N GLY A 341 -18.97 21.20 15.02
CA GLY A 341 -18.12 22.13 15.77
C GLY A 341 -16.78 21.52 16.18
N ALA A 342 -16.05 22.19 17.07
CA ALA A 342 -14.74 21.75 17.58
C ALA A 342 -14.69 21.93 19.11
N GLU A 343 -15.75 21.51 19.81
CA GLU A 343 -15.84 21.72 21.24
C GLU A 343 -14.86 20.83 22.02
N ALA A 344 -14.27 21.39 23.08
CA ALA A 344 -13.45 20.63 24.00
C ALA A 344 -14.32 19.65 24.81
N GLY A 345 -13.96 18.36 24.80
CA GLY A 345 -14.56 17.35 25.65
C GLY A 345 -14.62 15.97 25.01
N ALA A 346 -14.28 14.95 25.81
CA ALA A 346 -14.39 13.57 25.37
C ALA A 346 -15.86 13.18 25.20
N PHE A 347 -16.18 12.48 24.11
CA PHE A 347 -17.52 11.96 23.86
C PHE A 347 -17.47 10.65 23.10
N THR A 348 -18.56 9.89 23.21
CA THR A 348 -18.82 8.71 22.37
C THR A 348 -20.25 8.81 21.88
N THR A 349 -20.47 8.56 20.60
CA THR A 349 -21.79 8.50 19.95
C THR A 349 -21.88 7.25 19.10
N THR A 350 -23.04 6.62 19.13
CA THR A 350 -23.37 5.48 18.27
C THR A 350 -24.66 5.81 17.53
N GLN A 351 -24.61 5.73 16.21
CA GLN A 351 -25.79 5.82 15.35
C GLN A 351 -26.15 4.43 14.84
N THR A 352 -27.37 3.97 15.11
CA THR A 352 -27.88 2.71 14.56
C THR A 352 -28.68 2.98 13.30
N VAL A 353 -28.35 2.29 12.22
CA VAL A 353 -29.07 2.34 10.93
C VAL A 353 -29.75 1.00 10.71
N THR A 354 -31.07 1.03 10.48
CA THR A 354 -31.91 -0.17 10.34
C THR A 354 -32.34 -0.46 8.90
N ALA A 355 -31.99 0.41 7.96
CA ALA A 355 -32.22 0.21 6.53
C ALA A 355 -31.20 1.05 5.73
N ALA A 356 -30.68 0.49 4.63
CA ALA A 356 -29.83 1.20 3.69
C ALA A 356 -30.25 0.88 2.25
N SER A 357 -29.97 1.81 1.34
CA SER A 357 -30.12 1.67 -0.11
C SER A 357 -28.82 2.08 -0.79
N GLY A 358 -28.63 1.73 -2.07
CA GLY A 358 -27.43 2.15 -2.82
C GLY A 358 -26.15 1.43 -2.41
N TYR A 359 -26.24 0.39 -1.57
CA TYR A 359 -25.08 -0.39 -1.13
C TYR A 359 -24.72 -1.53 -2.10
N SER A 360 -25.63 -1.90 -3.00
CA SER A 360 -25.37 -2.94 -3.99
C SER A 360 -24.29 -2.47 -4.95
N THR A 361 -23.26 -3.30 -5.13
CA THR A 361 -22.11 -3.00 -5.97
C THR A 361 -21.77 -4.17 -6.89
N GLN A 362 -21.06 -3.89 -7.97
CA GLN A 362 -20.50 -4.91 -8.84
C GLN A 362 -19.27 -5.53 -8.18
N THR A 363 -19.16 -6.86 -8.24
CA THR A 363 -17.98 -7.59 -7.77
C THR A 363 -16.89 -7.66 -8.85
N MET A 364 -15.68 -8.01 -8.46
CA MET A 364 -14.56 -8.16 -9.40
C MET A 364 -14.41 -9.61 -9.87
N ASP A 365 -14.02 -9.79 -11.13
CA ASP A 365 -13.61 -11.11 -11.62
C ASP A 365 -12.30 -11.54 -10.92
N GLY A 366 -12.18 -12.84 -10.63
CA GLY A 366 -10.98 -13.41 -10.01
C GLY A 366 -10.90 -13.26 -8.49
N GLU A 367 -11.98 -12.88 -7.81
CA GLU A 367 -12.06 -12.94 -6.35
C GLU A 367 -11.72 -14.33 -5.82
N LEU A 368 -10.77 -14.38 -4.88
CA LEU A 368 -10.40 -15.62 -4.21
C LEU A 368 -11.56 -16.15 -3.36
N SER A 369 -11.98 -17.39 -3.58
CA SER A 369 -12.97 -18.06 -2.74
C SER A 369 -12.38 -18.58 -1.42
N THR A 370 -11.05 -18.72 -1.35
CA THR A 370 -10.28 -19.09 -0.16
C THR A 370 -8.94 -18.36 -0.18
N GLY A 371 -8.49 -17.89 0.98
CA GLY A 371 -7.16 -17.29 1.13
C GLY A 371 -6.05 -18.27 0.75
N LEU A 372 -4.93 -17.73 0.26
CA LEU A 372 -3.77 -18.51 -0.16
C LEU A 372 -3.12 -19.21 1.04
N GLY A 373 -2.83 -20.50 0.91
CA GLY A 373 -2.36 -21.34 2.02
C GLY A 373 -0.94 -21.00 2.51
N LEU A 374 -0.58 -21.57 3.67
CA LEU A 374 0.71 -21.34 4.34
C LEU A 374 1.67 -22.55 4.26
N SER A 375 1.23 -23.68 3.70
CA SER A 375 1.96 -24.96 3.78
C SER A 375 2.36 -25.53 2.43
N VAL A 376 2.00 -24.88 1.34
CA VAL A 376 2.31 -25.26 -0.04
C VAL A 376 2.68 -24.01 -0.84
N SER A 377 3.48 -24.20 -1.90
CA SER A 377 3.86 -23.12 -2.79
C SER A 377 2.63 -22.42 -3.38
N ILE A 378 2.67 -21.10 -3.40
CA ILE A 378 1.68 -20.27 -4.09
C ILE A 378 2.10 -20.15 -5.57
N ALA A 379 1.13 -20.28 -6.48
CA ALA A 379 1.39 -20.15 -7.92
C ALA A 379 1.62 -18.68 -8.31
N ILE A 380 2.52 -18.45 -9.26
CA ILE A 380 2.78 -17.12 -9.81
C ILE A 380 1.53 -16.65 -10.58
N PRO A 381 0.90 -15.52 -10.20
CA PRO A 381 -0.27 -15.01 -10.88
C PRO A 381 0.10 -14.34 -12.20
N THR A 382 -0.90 -14.16 -13.07
CA THR A 382 -0.80 -13.22 -14.19
C THR A 382 -1.18 -11.83 -13.71
N ILE A 383 -0.48 -10.81 -14.20
CA ILE A 383 -0.86 -9.41 -13.96
C ILE A 383 -2.18 -9.13 -14.66
N ARG A 384 -3.19 -8.66 -13.92
CA ARG A 384 -4.55 -8.44 -14.42
C ARG A 384 -4.69 -7.15 -15.24
N ALA A 385 -5.85 -6.97 -15.86
CA ALA A 385 -6.14 -5.82 -16.73
C ALA A 385 -7.33 -4.97 -16.24
N SER A 386 -7.77 -5.16 -14.99
CA SER A 386 -8.83 -4.38 -14.35
C SER A 386 -8.77 -4.55 -12.85
N TYR A 387 -8.74 -3.46 -12.09
CA TYR A 387 -8.51 -3.48 -10.64
C TYR A 387 -9.68 -2.87 -9.84
N PHE A 388 -10.62 -2.24 -10.54
CA PHE A 388 -11.83 -1.68 -9.95
C PHE A 388 -12.98 -1.75 -10.96
N PRO A 389 -14.23 -2.02 -10.53
CA PRO A 389 -15.36 -2.19 -11.45
C PRO A 389 -15.57 -0.98 -12.37
N GLY A 390 -15.59 -1.22 -13.68
CA GLY A 390 -15.88 -0.20 -14.68
C GLY A 390 -14.78 0.86 -14.90
N VAL A 391 -13.63 0.73 -14.24
CA VAL A 391 -12.50 1.64 -14.40
C VAL A 391 -11.42 0.96 -15.25
N PRO A 392 -10.97 1.57 -16.35
CA PRO A 392 -9.87 1.04 -17.16
C PRO A 392 -8.53 1.18 -16.41
N VAL A 393 -7.59 0.30 -16.75
CA VAL A 393 -6.18 0.49 -16.34
C VAL A 393 -5.64 1.80 -16.89
N ILE A 394 -4.74 2.43 -16.15
CA ILE A 394 -4.11 3.69 -16.55
C ILE A 394 -3.04 3.43 -17.62
N SER A 395 -2.22 2.41 -17.40
CA SER A 395 -1.12 2.02 -18.30
C SER A 395 -1.33 0.60 -18.80
N ALA A 396 -1.32 0.40 -20.12
CA ALA A 396 -1.38 -0.94 -20.70
C ALA A 396 -0.18 -1.78 -20.24
N ARG A 397 -0.39 -3.09 -20.04
CA ARG A 397 0.71 -4.01 -19.73
C ARG A 397 1.74 -4.01 -20.87
N MET A 398 3.01 -4.18 -20.54
CA MET A 398 4.09 -4.26 -21.53
C MET A 398 3.85 -5.37 -22.56
N ALA A 399 3.31 -6.51 -22.12
CA ALA A 399 2.93 -7.63 -22.99
C ALA A 399 1.84 -7.29 -24.00
N ASP A 400 0.90 -6.39 -23.67
CA ASP A 400 -0.20 -6.00 -24.54
C ASP A 400 0.25 -4.93 -25.55
N SER A 401 1.18 -4.07 -25.14
CA SER A 401 1.73 -2.97 -25.96
C SER A 401 2.58 -3.47 -27.14
N ALA A 402 3.14 -4.68 -27.07
CA ALA A 402 3.90 -5.29 -28.17
C ALA A 402 3.05 -5.64 -29.40
N GLY A 403 1.72 -5.78 -29.24
CA GLY A 403 0.77 -6.07 -30.31
C GLY A 403 0.41 -4.86 -31.18
N GLU A 404 0.37 -3.66 -30.60
CA GLU A 404 -0.08 -2.44 -31.31
C GLU A 404 0.98 -1.89 -32.27
N SER A 405 2.26 -2.25 -32.12
CA SER A 405 3.33 -1.77 -33.01
C SER A 405 3.34 -2.39 -34.42
N LYS A 406 2.54 -3.44 -34.67
CA LYS A 406 2.51 -4.11 -35.98
C LYS A 406 1.51 -3.53 -36.99
N ASP A 407 0.53 -2.74 -36.54
CA ASP A 407 -0.48 -2.15 -37.42
C ASP A 407 -0.20 -0.66 -37.78
N ALA A 408 0.84 -0.06 -37.18
CA ALA A 408 1.17 1.37 -37.39
C ALA A 408 2.28 1.63 -38.45
N VAL A 409 2.71 0.64 -39.23
CA VAL A 409 3.68 0.82 -40.32
C VAL A 409 3.10 0.36 -41.66
N SER A 410 2.02 0.99 -42.09
CA SER A 410 1.59 0.88 -43.49
C SER A 410 0.80 2.09 -44.02
N ASP A 411 1.19 3.32 -43.68
CA ASP A 411 0.86 4.44 -44.59
C ASP A 411 1.69 5.71 -44.30
N ALA A 412 2.89 5.77 -44.88
CA ALA A 412 3.66 7.02 -44.94
C ALA A 412 4.56 7.05 -46.18
N THR A 413 3.98 6.89 -47.37
CA THR A 413 4.61 7.34 -48.62
C THR A 413 3.56 7.88 -49.59
N SER A 414 3.31 9.19 -49.54
CA SER A 414 3.44 10.10 -50.70
C SER A 414 2.68 11.40 -50.44
N VAL A 415 3.43 12.49 -50.28
CA VAL A 415 2.90 13.85 -50.34
C VAL A 415 2.93 14.28 -51.81
N LYS A 416 1.75 14.53 -52.41
CA LYS A 416 1.63 15.37 -53.60
C LYS A 416 0.35 16.23 -53.51
N GLU A 417 0.62 17.53 -53.39
CA GLU A 417 -0.07 18.73 -53.93
C GLU A 417 -1.54 18.68 -54.38
N ALA A 418 -2.25 19.74 -54.02
CA ALA A 418 -3.70 19.88 -54.07
C ALA A 418 -4.31 20.46 -55.38
N ALA A 419 -5.60 20.12 -55.56
CA ALA A 419 -6.74 20.81 -56.22
C ALA A 419 -6.96 20.61 -57.75
N PRO A 420 -8.20 20.78 -58.31
CA PRO A 420 -9.52 21.06 -57.69
C PRO A 420 -10.73 20.17 -58.15
N VAL A 421 -11.77 20.18 -57.31
CA VAL A 421 -13.25 20.02 -57.49
C VAL A 421 -13.80 19.48 -58.83
N GLU A 422 -14.61 18.40 -58.77
CA GLU A 422 -15.91 18.33 -59.46
C GLU A 422 -16.87 17.29 -58.86
N THR A 423 -18.16 17.53 -59.09
CA THR A 423 -19.37 17.03 -58.42
C THR A 423 -19.88 15.68 -58.92
N SER A 424 -20.41 14.83 -58.04
CA SER A 424 -21.71 14.13 -58.23
C SER A 424 -22.07 13.21 -57.05
N ALA A 425 -23.25 13.42 -56.47
CA ALA A 425 -24.04 12.39 -55.77
C ALA A 425 -25.10 11.84 -56.76
N PRO A 426 -26.06 10.95 -56.41
CA PRO A 426 -26.21 10.07 -55.23
C PRO A 426 -26.60 8.61 -55.61
N ALA A 427 -26.71 7.68 -54.65
CA ALA A 427 -27.76 6.66 -54.69
C ALA A 427 -27.97 5.96 -53.32
N PHE A 428 -29.25 5.85 -52.99
CA PHE A 428 -29.90 5.25 -51.83
C PHE A 428 -30.05 3.72 -51.93
N ALA A 429 -30.58 3.13 -50.84
CA ALA A 429 -31.37 1.88 -50.72
C ALA A 429 -30.58 0.70 -50.08
N THR A 430 -30.78 0.34 -48.81
CA THR A 430 -31.93 -0.25 -48.06
C THR A 430 -32.06 -1.77 -48.13
N SER A 431 -32.43 -2.32 -46.97
CA SER A 431 -33.07 -3.63 -46.69
C SER A 431 -32.14 -4.86 -46.69
N SER A 432 -32.36 -5.92 -45.93
CA SER A 432 -33.47 -6.33 -45.04
C SER A 432 -33.00 -7.55 -44.24
N ALA A 433 -33.62 -7.75 -43.08
CA ALA A 433 -33.57 -8.96 -42.26
C ALA A 433 -34.33 -10.13 -42.90
N GLU A 434 -34.03 -11.34 -42.40
CA GLU A 434 -34.80 -12.61 -42.33
C GLU A 434 -33.74 -13.74 -42.22
N ASP A 435 -33.88 -14.85 -41.48
CA ASP A 435 -35.05 -15.51 -40.94
C ASP A 435 -34.65 -16.51 -39.81
N ALA A 436 -35.69 -17.08 -39.22
CA ALA A 436 -35.89 -17.91 -38.05
C ALA A 436 -35.21 -19.30 -37.94
N ALA A 437 -35.31 -19.83 -36.70
CA ALA A 437 -35.92 -21.13 -36.33
C ALA A 437 -35.02 -22.15 -35.58
N SER A 438 -35.16 -22.14 -34.24
CA SER A 438 -35.57 -23.24 -33.32
C SER A 438 -35.26 -24.71 -33.64
N ILE A 439 -34.88 -25.49 -32.60
CA ILE A 439 -35.49 -26.79 -32.20
C ILE A 439 -35.01 -27.24 -30.79
N GLU A 440 -36.03 -27.52 -29.95
CA GLU A 440 -36.27 -28.51 -28.87
C GLU A 440 -35.22 -29.04 -27.86
N THR A 441 -35.67 -29.03 -26.61
CA THR A 441 -35.29 -29.82 -25.41
C THR A 441 -35.65 -31.31 -25.49
N PRO A 442 -35.07 -32.16 -24.60
CA PRO A 442 -35.89 -32.66 -23.48
C PRO A 442 -35.13 -32.80 -22.13
N ALA A 443 -35.90 -32.80 -21.03
CA ALA A 443 -35.51 -33.15 -19.64
C ALA A 443 -36.11 -34.54 -19.27
N PRO A 444 -36.15 -35.02 -18.00
CA PRO A 444 -35.27 -34.90 -16.82
C PRO A 444 -34.93 -36.29 -16.18
N VAL A 445 -34.09 -36.34 -15.13
CA VAL A 445 -34.07 -37.44 -14.14
C VAL A 445 -33.87 -36.87 -12.73
N VAL A 446 -34.60 -37.44 -11.76
CA VAL A 446 -34.74 -37.03 -10.34
C VAL A 446 -34.19 -38.14 -9.42
N GLU A 447 -33.91 -37.76 -8.17
CA GLU A 447 -33.74 -38.53 -6.90
C GLU A 447 -32.30 -38.63 -6.36
N ALA A 448 -32.00 -38.54 -5.06
CA ALA A 448 -32.72 -38.11 -3.85
C ALA A 448 -31.72 -37.96 -2.67
N SER A 449 -32.09 -37.10 -1.72
CA SER A 449 -31.75 -36.94 -0.28
C SER A 449 -30.49 -37.58 0.36
N SER A 450 -29.81 -36.76 1.18
CA SER A 450 -29.86 -36.90 2.66
C SER A 450 -29.37 -35.61 3.35
N ALA A 451 -30.05 -35.24 4.42
CA ALA A 451 -29.69 -34.15 5.33
C ALA A 451 -29.05 -34.76 6.58
N GLU A 452 -27.96 -34.16 7.07
CA GLU A 452 -27.55 -34.29 8.45
C GLU A 452 -27.18 -32.91 9.04
N ASP A 453 -27.67 -32.77 10.26
CA ASP A 453 -27.68 -31.64 11.17
C ASP A 453 -26.30 -31.53 11.86
N SER A 454 -25.72 -30.33 11.96
CA SER A 454 -24.72 -30.03 12.99
C SER A 454 -24.66 -28.54 13.33
N ALA A 455 -24.71 -28.31 14.64
CA ALA A 455 -24.83 -27.03 15.35
C ALA A 455 -23.52 -26.20 15.33
N PRO A 456 -23.53 -24.93 15.80
CA PRO A 456 -22.55 -23.91 15.42
C PRO A 456 -21.24 -24.02 16.19
N VAL A 457 -20.13 -23.86 15.47
CA VAL A 457 -18.77 -23.73 16.01
C VAL A 457 -18.58 -22.31 16.57
N GLN A 458 -18.20 -22.22 17.85
CA GLN A 458 -17.75 -20.99 18.47
C GLN A 458 -16.42 -20.54 17.86
N THR A 459 -16.39 -19.34 17.28
CA THR A 459 -15.14 -18.68 16.86
C THR A 459 -14.53 -17.96 18.05
N SER A 460 -13.45 -18.51 18.61
CA SER A 460 -12.53 -17.80 19.49
C SER A 460 -11.66 -16.84 18.66
N ALA A 461 -11.43 -15.64 19.18
CA ALA A 461 -10.58 -14.61 18.59
C ALA A 461 -9.15 -15.12 18.34
N PRO A 462 -8.47 -14.70 17.24
CA PRO A 462 -7.06 -15.00 17.06
C PRO A 462 -6.21 -14.11 17.98
N GLU A 463 -5.27 -14.77 18.65
CA GLU A 463 -4.25 -14.23 19.54
C GLU A 463 -3.19 -13.48 18.69
N ALA A 464 -2.69 -12.35 19.22
CA ALA A 464 -1.79 -11.44 18.51
C ALA A 464 -0.45 -12.10 18.15
N ALA A 465 0.01 -11.89 16.91
CA ALA A 465 1.35 -12.26 16.46
C ALA A 465 2.43 -11.38 17.12
N PRO A 466 3.67 -11.87 17.28
CA PRO A 466 4.72 -11.16 18.01
C PRO A 466 5.26 -9.97 17.22
N VAL A 467 5.43 -8.84 17.93
CA VAL A 467 6.03 -7.59 17.45
C VAL A 467 7.52 -7.81 17.17
N VAL A 468 7.95 -7.56 15.93
CA VAL A 468 9.38 -7.47 15.58
C VAL A 468 9.83 -6.03 15.84
N ASP A 469 10.75 -5.88 16.79
CA ASP A 469 11.33 -4.61 17.24
C ASP A 469 12.24 -4.03 16.15
N VAL A 470 11.84 -2.92 15.52
CA VAL A 470 12.71 -2.15 14.62
C VAL A 470 13.46 -1.14 15.47
N THR A 471 14.67 -1.52 15.89
CA THR A 471 15.62 -0.58 16.49
C THR A 471 16.38 0.12 15.37
N SER A 472 16.12 1.41 15.20
CA SER A 472 16.93 2.34 14.43
C SER A 472 18.28 2.50 15.12
N ALA A 473 19.36 2.08 14.46
CA ALA A 473 20.71 2.45 14.87
C ALA A 473 20.99 3.88 14.40
N GLU A 474 21.18 4.77 15.36
CA GLU A 474 21.67 6.14 15.15
C GLU A 474 23.10 6.12 14.58
N ASP A 475 23.30 6.77 13.45
CA ASP A 475 24.59 7.36 13.11
C ASP A 475 24.34 8.64 12.30
N SER A 476 24.13 9.74 13.01
CA SER A 476 23.99 11.08 12.40
C SER A 476 25.25 11.90 12.68
N ALA A 477 26.01 12.17 11.63
CA ALA A 477 26.99 13.25 11.58
C ALA A 477 26.37 14.45 10.85
N PRO A 478 26.65 15.70 11.27
CA PRO A 478 25.90 16.85 10.82
C PRO A 478 26.30 17.26 9.39
N VAL A 479 25.34 17.29 8.46
CA VAL A 479 25.54 17.84 7.11
C VAL A 479 25.22 19.33 7.14
N GLN A 480 26.21 20.13 6.74
CA GLN A 480 26.08 21.58 6.56
C GLN A 480 25.15 21.89 5.38
N THR A 481 24.19 22.79 5.62
CA THR A 481 23.28 23.32 4.61
C THR A 481 24.01 24.36 3.75
N GLY A 482 24.19 24.03 2.47
CA GLY A 482 24.71 24.94 1.46
C GLY A 482 24.45 24.38 0.07
N GLY A 483 23.27 24.64 -0.49
CA GLY A 483 22.90 24.30 -1.85
C GLY A 483 22.03 25.40 -2.48
N PRO A 484 22.17 25.69 -3.78
CA PRO A 484 21.79 26.96 -4.38
C PRO A 484 20.31 27.02 -4.80
N SER A 485 19.79 28.24 -4.93
CA SER A 485 18.47 28.53 -5.47
C SER A 485 18.38 28.20 -6.97
N PHE A 486 17.42 27.35 -7.34
CA PHE A 486 16.96 27.17 -8.72
C PHE A 486 15.45 27.49 -8.83
N PRO A 487 14.95 27.93 -10.01
CA PRO A 487 13.65 28.56 -10.15
C PRO A 487 12.49 27.53 -10.15
N PRO A 488 11.25 27.95 -9.83
CA PRO A 488 10.10 27.05 -9.86
C PRO A 488 9.72 26.74 -11.32
N PHE A 489 9.39 25.48 -11.62
CA PHE A 489 8.84 25.07 -12.91
C PHE A 489 7.39 24.60 -12.80
N GLN A 490 6.68 24.83 -13.91
CA GLN A 490 5.23 24.95 -14.05
C GLN A 490 4.47 23.62 -13.96
N SER A 491 3.26 23.69 -13.40
CA SER A 491 2.25 22.63 -13.40
C SER A 491 1.90 22.15 -14.81
N PHE A 492 1.90 20.84 -15.03
CA PHE A 492 1.27 20.24 -16.20
C PHE A 492 -0.25 20.28 -16.02
N GLY A 493 -0.92 21.13 -16.81
CA GLY A 493 -2.37 21.12 -16.98
C GLY A 493 -2.76 20.22 -18.15
N GLY A 494 -3.60 19.22 -17.88
CA GLY A 494 -4.41 18.49 -18.85
C GLY A 494 -5.90 18.68 -18.54
N PRO A 495 -6.82 18.56 -19.51
CA PRO A 495 -8.00 19.43 -19.58
C PRO A 495 -9.30 18.85 -18.99
N ASN A 496 -10.15 19.79 -18.56
CA ASN A 496 -11.61 19.72 -18.40
C ASN A 496 -12.21 18.89 -17.25
N MET A 497 -12.48 19.56 -16.13
CA MET A 497 -13.71 19.35 -15.35
C MET A 497 -14.29 20.72 -14.92
N PRO A 498 -15.63 20.86 -14.80
CA PRO A 498 -16.29 22.16 -14.70
C PRO A 498 -16.24 22.75 -13.29
N ASP A 499 -15.99 24.06 -13.23
CA ASP A 499 -16.02 24.90 -12.04
C ASP A 499 -17.35 24.79 -11.27
N PHE A 500 -17.31 24.36 -10.01
CA PHE A 500 -18.31 24.71 -9.02
C PHE A 500 -17.74 25.79 -8.10
N ALA A 501 -18.19 27.02 -8.34
CA ALA A 501 -17.83 28.19 -7.54
C ALA A 501 -18.36 28.06 -6.11
N LEU A 502 -17.45 28.00 -5.13
CA LEU A 502 -17.78 28.32 -3.72
C LEU A 502 -17.84 29.84 -3.56
N ALA A 503 -19.04 30.35 -3.33
CA ALA A 503 -19.27 31.72 -2.93
C ALA A 503 -18.75 31.95 -1.50
N THR A 504 -17.69 32.74 -1.38
CA THR A 504 -17.24 33.32 -0.11
C THR A 504 -17.91 34.69 0.08
N THR A 505 -18.78 34.80 1.08
CA THR A 505 -19.21 36.09 1.63
C THR A 505 -19.21 36.00 3.14
N LEU A 506 -18.26 36.66 3.80
CA LEU A 506 -18.47 37.35 5.06
C LEU A 506 -17.25 38.23 5.39
N GLU A 507 -17.31 39.48 4.96
CA GLU A 507 -16.62 40.57 5.63
C GLU A 507 -17.33 40.86 6.96
N THR A 508 -16.59 40.95 8.07
CA THR A 508 -16.85 41.98 9.08
C THR A 508 -15.59 42.26 9.87
N ALA A 509 -15.23 43.54 9.88
CA ALA A 509 -14.03 44.10 10.48
C ALA A 509 -14.16 44.30 12.00
N ILE A 510 -13.10 43.98 12.76
CA ILE A 510 -12.79 44.66 14.04
C ILE A 510 -11.28 44.93 14.11
N LYS A 511 -10.96 46.18 14.46
CA LYS A 511 -9.63 46.84 14.48
C LYS A 511 -8.66 46.31 15.55
N PRO A 512 -7.34 46.56 15.39
CA PRO A 512 -6.29 46.10 16.32
C PRO A 512 -6.14 47.05 17.52
N SER A 513 -5.88 46.51 18.72
CA SER A 513 -5.43 47.28 19.88
C SER A 513 -4.10 46.77 20.43
N GLU A 514 -3.10 47.64 20.29
CA GLU A 514 -2.06 48.02 21.26
C GLU A 514 -1.27 46.95 22.04
N THR A 515 0.00 46.91 21.67
CA THR A 515 1.19 46.48 22.39
C THR A 515 1.32 47.16 23.76
N GLN A 516 1.58 46.38 24.82
CA GLN A 516 2.35 46.83 25.99
C GLN A 516 3.37 45.77 26.39
N ALA A 517 4.55 46.25 26.75
CA ALA A 517 5.75 45.51 27.06
C ALA A 517 6.07 45.53 28.57
N LEU A 518 6.87 44.52 28.97
CA LEU A 518 7.76 44.43 30.15
C LEU A 518 7.14 44.01 31.52
N PRO A 519 7.94 43.46 32.48
CA PRO A 519 9.39 43.22 32.45
C PRO A 519 9.87 41.80 32.84
N ASP A 520 11.16 41.60 32.56
CA ASP A 520 12.06 40.55 33.04
C ASP A 520 12.16 40.46 34.57
N THR A 521 12.34 39.24 35.08
CA THR A 521 13.08 38.98 36.33
C THR A 521 13.90 37.71 36.21
N GLU A 522 15.21 37.90 36.21
CA GLU A 522 16.24 36.89 36.45
C GLU A 522 16.14 36.33 37.88
N THR A 523 16.58 35.08 38.07
CA THR A 523 17.32 34.71 39.29
C THR A 523 18.25 33.53 38.98
N GLU A 524 19.55 33.83 38.95
CA GLU A 524 20.65 32.87 39.03
C GLU A 524 20.61 32.05 40.32
N THR A 525 20.99 30.79 40.26
CA THR A 525 21.84 30.17 41.31
C THR A 525 22.81 29.17 40.69
N SER A 526 24.06 29.31 41.11
CA SER A 526 25.28 28.71 40.58
C SER A 526 25.77 27.49 41.37
N LEU A 527 26.18 26.43 40.65
CA LEU A 527 27.40 25.58 40.81
C LEU A 527 27.66 24.83 42.15
N PRO A 528 28.58 23.81 42.21
CA PRO A 528 29.57 23.40 41.21
C PRO A 528 29.69 21.90 40.89
N ALA A 529 30.41 21.64 39.80
CA ALA A 529 31.02 20.38 39.42
C ALA A 529 32.26 20.04 40.27
N THR A 530 32.56 18.75 40.41
CA THR A 530 33.86 18.24 40.87
C THR A 530 34.43 17.23 39.86
N GLU A 531 35.61 17.54 39.33
CA GLU A 531 36.50 16.61 38.67
C GLU A 531 37.15 15.66 39.70
N SER A 532 37.44 14.41 39.30
CA SER A 532 38.73 13.81 39.67
C SER A 532 39.14 12.72 38.68
N SER A 533 40.35 12.87 38.17
CA SER A 533 41.13 11.95 37.35
C SER A 533 42.04 11.06 38.22
N VAL A 534 42.16 9.75 37.95
CA VAL A 534 43.39 8.97 38.22
C VAL A 534 43.54 7.83 37.19
N LYS A 535 44.75 7.68 36.65
CA LYS A 535 45.25 6.67 35.70
C LYS A 535 45.82 5.41 36.41
N ASN A 536 45.50 4.22 35.84
CA ASN A 536 46.33 3.00 35.58
C ASN A 536 47.07 2.24 36.72
N PRO A 537 47.62 1.00 36.49
CA PRO A 537 47.36 -0.06 35.48
C PRO A 537 47.43 -1.54 36.03
N ASN A 538 47.26 -2.51 35.10
CA ASN A 538 47.77 -3.90 35.05
C ASN A 538 47.09 -5.04 35.87
N GLY A 539 46.82 -6.16 35.19
CA GLY A 539 46.74 -7.48 35.83
C GLY A 539 45.93 -8.55 35.09
N SER A 540 46.58 -9.29 34.19
CA SER A 540 46.11 -10.53 33.58
C SER A 540 45.77 -11.63 34.61
N SER A 541 44.77 -12.48 34.35
CA SER A 541 44.93 -13.94 34.38
C SER A 541 43.65 -14.70 34.02
N SER A 542 43.89 -15.89 33.51
CA SER A 542 43.08 -16.86 32.79
C SER A 542 42.16 -17.76 33.63
N CYS A 543 41.21 -18.38 32.91
CA CYS A 543 40.65 -19.74 33.13
C CYS A 543 39.87 -20.03 34.42
N ASN A 544 38.56 -20.33 34.29
CA ASN A 544 38.13 -21.73 34.13
C ASN A 544 36.62 -21.87 33.91
N ALA A 545 36.30 -22.83 33.04
CA ALA A 545 34.97 -23.32 32.76
C ALA A 545 34.28 -23.91 34.00
N LYS A 546 32.97 -23.65 34.13
CA LYS A 546 32.04 -24.58 34.79
C LYS A 546 30.69 -24.55 34.10
N ARG A 547 30.38 -25.67 33.44
CA ARG A 547 29.04 -26.10 33.04
C ARG A 547 28.04 -25.91 34.19
N ARG A 548 26.92 -25.24 33.93
CA ARG A 548 25.63 -25.55 34.58
C ARG A 548 24.50 -25.42 33.55
N ARG A 549 23.83 -26.54 33.30
CA ARG A 549 22.49 -26.61 32.72
C ARG A 549 21.49 -25.98 33.70
N ARG A 550 20.64 -25.07 33.20
CA ARG A 550 19.27 -24.74 33.62
C ARG A 550 18.67 -23.95 32.45
N SER A 551 17.81 -24.58 31.65
CA SER A 551 16.34 -24.50 31.74
C SER A 551 15.82 -23.07 31.62
N GLN A 552 15.18 -22.80 30.47
CA GLN A 552 14.08 -21.84 30.25
C GLN A 552 14.17 -20.48 30.95
N ALA A 553 14.41 -19.44 30.15
CA ALA A 553 13.58 -18.23 30.15
C ALA A 553 13.91 -17.43 28.88
N ASN A 554 12.87 -17.17 28.11
CA ASN A 554 12.68 -16.17 27.06
C ASN A 554 13.81 -15.15 26.88
N TYR A 555 14.29 -15.00 25.64
CA TYR A 555 14.18 -13.77 24.84
C TYR A 555 14.25 -14.14 23.36
#